data_AF-A0A524EIA5-F1
#
_entry.id   AF-A0A524EIA5-F1
#
_cell.length_a   1.000
_cell.length_b   1.000
_cell.length_c   1.000
_cell.angle_alpha   90.00
_cell.angle_beta   90.00
_cell.angle_gamma   90.00
#
_symmetry.space_group_name_H-M   'P 1'
#
loop_
_entity.id
_entity.type
_entity.pdbx_description
1 polymer ?
#
loop_
_entity_poly.entity_id
_entity_poly.type
_entity_poly.pdbx_seq_one_letter_code
_entity_poly.pdbx_strand_id
1 'polypeptide(L)'
;MIESIKKFIYAINPDILVQAPSRINLINPLDAVEGDFWMPSVAINGIANPLSTFVYIKKVRTRSKICKYKITKTQEKYQLELECEEVLAKEIESLSNHKSSEFKLFYASIYRLFETIPHYKQVFLTRNIEIGIISTIPKQSGLGGSASIILGLLYGLVYYFELIEKKPTWFKAQFPINKDIIAEIATKVEDEDLKITAGYSDRYIISRGG
;
A
#
# COMPACT_ATOMS: atom_id res chain seq x y z
N MET A 1 -13.62 16.39 2.55
CA MET A 1 -12.28 15.85 2.25
C MET A 1 -12.33 14.80 1.14
N ILE A 2 -13.12 13.73 1.29
CA ILE A 2 -13.22 12.64 0.29
C ILE A 2 -13.53 13.14 -1.13
N GLU A 3 -14.45 14.10 -1.28
CA GLU A 3 -14.80 14.64 -2.60
C GLU A 3 -13.63 15.39 -3.26
N SER A 4 -12.77 16.06 -2.49
CA SER A 4 -11.56 16.67 -3.03
C SER A 4 -10.56 15.61 -3.50
N ILE A 5 -10.40 14.52 -2.73
CA ILE A 5 -9.53 13.39 -3.09
C ILE A 5 -10.04 12.75 -4.39
N LYS A 6 -11.34 12.44 -4.48
CA LYS A 6 -11.95 11.88 -5.68
C LYS A 6 -11.75 12.77 -6.89
N LYS A 7 -12.08 14.07 -6.79
CA LYS A 7 -11.88 15.03 -7.90
C LYS A 7 -10.44 15.07 -8.37
N PHE A 8 -9.49 15.10 -7.44
CA PHE A 8 -8.07 15.10 -7.76
C PHE A 8 -7.64 13.81 -8.47
N ILE A 9 -8.01 12.64 -7.93
CA ILE A 9 -7.65 11.35 -8.52
C ILE A 9 -8.32 11.16 -9.89
N TYR A 10 -9.59 11.54 -10.06
CA TYR A 10 -10.26 11.47 -11.35
C TYR A 10 -9.60 12.36 -12.40
N ALA A 11 -9.11 13.55 -12.02
CA ALA A 11 -8.36 14.41 -12.92
C ALA A 11 -7.03 13.80 -13.37
N ILE A 12 -6.44 12.91 -12.57
CA ILE A 12 -5.22 12.16 -12.91
C ILE A 12 -5.50 11.05 -13.93
N ASN A 13 -6.74 10.57 -13.99
CA ASN A 13 -7.19 9.46 -14.84
C ASN A 13 -6.33 8.19 -14.67
N PRO A 14 -6.33 7.55 -13.47
CA PRO A 14 -5.49 6.41 -13.19
C PRO A 14 -6.02 5.12 -13.82
N ASP A 15 -5.10 4.18 -14.07
CA ASP A 15 -5.47 2.83 -14.54
C ASP A 15 -6.03 1.99 -13.38
N ILE A 16 -5.48 2.17 -12.17
CA ILE A 16 -5.91 1.51 -10.93
C ILE A 16 -6.04 2.54 -9.81
N LEU A 17 -7.09 2.41 -9.02
CA LEU A 17 -7.29 3.13 -7.77
C LEU A 17 -7.64 2.12 -6.68
N VAL A 18 -6.89 2.15 -5.58
CA VAL A 18 -7.12 1.35 -4.39
C VAL A 18 -7.34 2.28 -3.19
N GLN A 19 -8.34 1.95 -2.38
CA GLN A 19 -8.53 2.52 -1.05
C GLN A 19 -8.23 1.42 -0.03
N ALA A 20 -7.21 1.63 0.81
CA ALA A 20 -6.92 0.80 1.96
C ALA A 20 -7.40 1.52 3.22
N PRO A 21 -8.41 1.00 3.93
CA PRO A 21 -8.91 1.64 5.14
C PRO A 21 -7.88 1.59 6.28
N SER A 22 -8.18 2.34 7.32
CA SER A 22 -7.54 2.21 8.63
C SER A 22 -8.25 1.12 9.44
N ARG A 23 -7.77 0.84 10.66
CA ARG A 23 -8.39 -0.13 11.57
C ARG A 23 -8.31 0.34 13.01
N ILE A 24 -9.24 -0.15 13.83
CA ILE A 24 -9.23 0.02 15.29
C ILE A 24 -9.43 -1.32 15.98
N ASN A 25 -8.76 -1.50 17.12
CA ASN A 25 -8.98 -2.63 18.01
C ASN A 25 -10.16 -2.29 18.93
N LEU A 26 -11.16 -3.15 18.97
CA LEU A 26 -12.37 -2.92 19.79
C LEU A 26 -12.10 -3.19 21.27
N ILE A 27 -11.21 -4.13 21.54
CA ILE A 27 -10.80 -4.53 22.89
C ILE A 27 -9.27 -4.69 22.87
N ASN A 28 -8.65 -4.33 24.00
CA ASN A 28 -7.22 -4.37 24.35
C ASN A 28 -6.24 -4.84 23.24
N PRO A 29 -5.26 -4.02 22.82
CA PRO A 29 -4.33 -4.36 21.74
C PRO A 29 -3.31 -5.41 22.20
N LEU A 30 -3.67 -6.69 22.06
CA LEU A 30 -2.81 -7.84 22.39
C LEU A 30 -2.27 -8.55 21.14
N ASP A 31 -2.52 -8.02 19.94
CA ASP A 31 -2.14 -8.59 18.65
C ASP A 31 -0.65 -8.57 18.33
N ALA A 32 0.17 -7.96 19.18
CA ALA A 32 1.61 -8.11 19.11
C ALA A 32 2.09 -9.44 19.72
N VAL A 33 1.23 -10.16 20.46
CA VAL A 33 1.53 -11.46 21.06
C VAL A 33 1.04 -12.57 20.14
N GLU A 34 1.99 -13.28 19.51
CA GLU A 34 1.69 -14.48 18.73
C GLU A 34 1.13 -15.56 19.68
N GLY A 35 -0.15 -15.93 19.48
CA GLY A 35 -0.82 -16.96 20.27
C GLY A 35 -1.93 -16.47 21.21
N ASP A 36 -2.23 -15.16 21.26
CA ASP A 36 -3.46 -14.70 21.91
C ASP A 36 -4.68 -15.02 21.01
N PHE A 37 -5.66 -15.72 21.57
CA PHE A 37 -6.60 -16.55 20.79
C PHE A 37 -7.54 -15.76 19.88
N TRP A 38 -7.77 -14.48 20.15
CA TRP A 38 -8.67 -13.63 19.37
C TRP A 38 -8.50 -12.16 19.73
N MET A 39 -8.36 -11.30 18.72
CA MET A 39 -8.52 -9.87 18.89
C MET A 39 -9.65 -9.31 18.01
N PRO A 40 -10.74 -8.79 18.59
CA PRO A 40 -11.83 -8.19 17.84
C PRO A 40 -11.42 -6.79 17.37
N SER A 41 -11.35 -6.63 16.06
CA SER A 41 -10.96 -5.38 15.43
C SER A 41 -11.73 -5.16 14.14
N VAL A 42 -11.86 -3.89 13.74
CA VAL A 42 -12.65 -3.52 12.57
C VAL A 42 -11.88 -2.54 11.68
N ALA A 43 -12.04 -2.70 10.37
CA ALA A 43 -11.65 -1.69 9.41
C ALA A 43 -12.58 -0.48 9.58
N ILE A 44 -12.02 0.72 9.54
CA ILE A 44 -12.77 1.96 9.73
C ILE A 44 -12.57 2.91 8.55
N ASN A 45 -13.65 3.58 8.17
CA ASN A 45 -13.67 4.64 7.19
C ASN A 45 -14.51 5.77 7.76
N GLY A 46 -13.88 6.92 8.06
CA GLY A 46 -14.58 8.03 8.68
C GLY A 46 -15.41 8.83 7.68
N ILE A 47 -16.56 9.32 8.12
CA ILE A 47 -17.52 10.04 7.24
C ILE A 47 -16.92 11.35 6.73
N ALA A 48 -16.34 12.16 7.62
CA ALA A 48 -15.75 13.46 7.26
C ALA A 48 -14.28 13.33 6.81
N ASN A 49 -13.52 12.47 7.51
CA ASN A 49 -12.16 12.08 7.18
C ASN A 49 -12.16 10.57 6.90
N PRO A 50 -11.89 10.11 5.67
CA PRO A 50 -12.01 8.71 5.30
C PRO A 50 -11.05 7.76 6.05
N LEU A 51 -10.14 8.27 6.89
CA LEU A 51 -9.13 7.47 7.61
C LEU A 51 -8.58 6.34 6.74
N SER A 52 -8.09 6.68 5.55
CA SER A 52 -7.71 5.70 4.55
C SER A 52 -6.45 6.15 3.82
N THR A 53 -5.74 5.20 3.25
CA THR A 53 -4.73 5.45 2.23
C THR A 53 -5.33 5.16 0.86
N PHE A 54 -5.21 6.13 -0.04
CA PHE A 54 -5.55 5.99 -1.44
C PHE A 54 -4.24 5.82 -2.22
N VAL A 55 -4.19 4.79 -3.03
CA VAL A 55 -3.09 4.53 -3.96
C VAL A 55 -3.65 4.50 -5.36
N TYR A 56 -3.07 5.31 -6.25
CA TYR A 56 -3.35 5.19 -7.67
C TYR A 56 -2.11 4.72 -8.42
N ILE A 57 -2.33 4.00 -9.51
CA ILE A 57 -1.28 3.62 -10.46
C ILE A 57 -1.74 4.05 -11.85
N LYS A 58 -0.85 4.67 -12.61
CA LYS A 58 -1.07 4.97 -14.03
C LYS A 58 0.17 4.73 -14.86
N LYS A 59 -0.02 4.36 -16.11
CA LYS A 59 1.03 4.26 -17.10
C LYS A 59 1.57 5.64 -17.45
N VAL A 60 2.88 5.77 -17.53
CA VAL A 60 3.54 7.00 -18.00
C VAL A 60 4.50 6.69 -19.15
N ARG A 61 4.76 7.69 -20.00
CA ARG A 61 5.65 7.53 -21.17
C ARG A 61 7.12 7.69 -20.81
N THR A 62 7.41 8.46 -19.77
CA THR A 62 8.77 8.83 -19.37
C THR A 62 9.31 7.86 -18.33
N ARG A 63 9.84 8.35 -17.21
CA ARG A 63 10.41 7.50 -16.14
C ARG A 63 9.35 7.14 -15.13
N SER A 64 9.52 5.97 -14.50
CA SER A 64 8.67 5.60 -13.39
C SER A 64 8.91 6.53 -12.20
N LYS A 65 7.86 6.87 -11.47
CA LYS A 65 7.96 7.79 -10.33
C LYS A 65 6.95 7.49 -9.24
N ILE A 66 7.26 7.94 -8.04
CA ILE A 66 6.43 7.79 -6.87
C ILE A 66 6.12 9.21 -6.38
N CYS A 67 4.84 9.48 -6.14
CA CYS A 67 4.36 10.77 -5.68
C CYS A 67 3.64 10.58 -4.34
N LYS A 68 3.98 11.41 -3.35
CA LYS A 68 3.25 11.49 -2.09
C LYS A 68 2.56 12.84 -2.03
N TYR A 69 1.28 12.84 -1.70
CA TYR A 69 0.48 14.04 -1.58
C TYR A 69 0.03 14.24 -0.15
N LYS A 70 0.09 15.50 0.30
CA LYS A 70 -0.50 15.95 1.56
C LYS A 70 -1.82 16.65 1.26
N ILE A 71 -2.74 16.58 2.23
CA ILE A 71 -4.00 17.30 2.15
C ILE A 71 -3.91 18.55 3.01
N THR A 72 -4.11 19.71 2.40
CA THR A 72 -4.16 21.02 3.07
C THR A 72 -5.59 21.55 3.09
N LYS A 73 -5.94 22.34 4.11
CA LYS A 73 -7.24 22.99 4.24
C LYS A 73 -7.08 24.49 4.05
N THR A 74 -7.68 25.04 3.00
CA THR A 74 -7.66 26.47 2.66
C THR A 74 -9.09 26.98 2.57
N GLN A 75 -9.46 27.95 3.41
CA GLN A 75 -10.74 28.69 3.36
C GLN A 75 -11.95 27.78 3.03
N GLU A 76 -12.12 26.73 3.84
CA GLU A 76 -13.18 25.70 3.76
C GLU A 76 -13.04 24.59 2.71
N LYS A 77 -12.07 24.65 1.80
CA LYS A 77 -11.80 23.58 0.82
C LYS A 77 -10.56 22.77 1.19
N TYR A 78 -10.61 21.48 0.88
CA TYR A 78 -9.44 20.61 0.93
C TYR A 78 -8.75 20.60 -0.43
N GLN A 79 -7.45 20.83 -0.44
CA GLN A 79 -6.59 20.76 -1.63
C GLN A 79 -5.52 19.68 -1.42
N LEU A 80 -5.07 19.08 -2.52
CA LEU A 80 -4.00 18.10 -2.52
C LEU A 80 -2.75 18.76 -3.11
N GLU A 81 -1.68 18.76 -2.33
CA GLU A 81 -0.39 19.32 -2.70
C GLU A 81 0.63 18.19 -2.77
N LEU A 82 1.50 18.22 -3.78
CA LEU A 82 2.64 17.31 -3.86
C LEU A 82 3.57 17.58 -2.67
N GLU A 83 3.71 16.59 -1.80
CA GLU A 83 4.61 16.64 -0.64
C GLU A 83 6.02 16.20 -1.04
N CYS A 84 6.10 15.10 -1.80
CA CYS A 84 7.37 14.51 -2.21
C CYS A 84 7.20 13.77 -3.55
N GLU A 85 8.21 13.82 -4.40
CA GLU A 85 8.30 13.02 -5.62
C GLU A 85 9.70 12.41 -5.70
N GLU A 86 9.76 11.12 -6.06
CA GLU A 86 11.02 10.43 -6.30
C GLU A 86 10.94 9.67 -7.64
N VAL A 87 12.03 9.68 -8.40
CA VAL A 87 12.17 8.79 -9.56
C VAL A 87 12.30 7.37 -9.03
N LEU A 88 11.43 6.48 -9.50
CA LEU A 88 11.39 5.11 -9.00
C LEU A 88 12.64 4.36 -9.47
N ALA A 89 13.51 4.05 -8.52
CA ALA A 89 14.66 3.19 -8.75
C ALA A 89 14.16 1.76 -9.03
N LYS A 90 14.57 1.21 -10.18
CA LYS A 90 14.16 -0.14 -10.62
C LYS A 90 15.22 -1.20 -10.39
N GLU A 91 16.43 -0.80 -10.03
CA GLU A 91 17.53 -1.72 -9.77
C GLU A 91 17.33 -2.42 -8.42
N ILE A 92 17.55 -3.75 -8.37
CA ILE A 92 17.24 -4.58 -7.19
C ILE A 92 18.07 -4.15 -5.97
N GLU A 93 19.31 -3.74 -6.18
CA GLU A 93 20.18 -3.26 -5.09
C GLU A 93 19.69 -1.92 -4.51
N SER A 94 19.17 -1.03 -5.35
CA SER A 94 18.44 0.16 -4.89
C SER A 94 17.13 -0.22 -4.20
N LEU A 95 16.52 -1.32 -4.65
CA LEU A 95 15.37 -1.95 -4.04
C LEU A 95 15.72 -2.88 -2.85
N SER A 96 16.88 -2.77 -2.21
CA SER A 96 17.09 -3.39 -0.88
C SER A 96 17.63 -2.39 0.13
N ASN A 97 18.26 -1.31 -0.34
CA ASN A 97 18.82 -0.22 0.47
C ASN A 97 17.82 0.92 0.79
N HIS A 98 16.61 0.57 1.24
CA HIS A 98 15.52 1.55 1.38
C HIS A 98 15.50 2.34 2.69
N LYS A 99 16.38 2.02 3.64
CA LYS A 99 16.22 2.43 5.04
C LYS A 99 16.17 3.95 5.25
N SER A 100 16.77 4.74 4.36
CA SER A 100 16.85 6.20 4.43
C SER A 100 15.86 6.96 3.53
N SER A 101 15.11 6.29 2.65
CA SER A 101 14.13 6.98 1.77
C SER A 101 12.82 7.25 2.51
N GLU A 102 12.20 8.40 2.21
CA GLU A 102 10.81 8.71 2.59
C GLU A 102 9.82 7.66 2.06
N PHE A 103 10.18 6.96 0.98
CA PHE A 103 9.40 5.91 0.33
C PHE A 103 9.84 4.49 0.76
N LYS A 104 10.47 4.32 1.93
CA LYS A 104 10.92 2.99 2.40
C LYS A 104 9.83 1.92 2.43
N LEU A 105 8.60 2.28 2.85
CA LEU A 105 7.43 1.38 2.87
C LEU A 105 7.11 0.89 1.46
N PHE A 106 7.21 1.80 0.49
CA PHE A 106 6.94 1.51 -0.91
C PHE A 106 7.97 0.55 -1.48
N TYR A 107 9.24 0.86 -1.30
CA TYR A 107 10.28 0.08 -1.92
C TYR A 107 10.42 -1.32 -1.29
N ALA A 108 10.27 -1.44 0.03
CA ALA A 108 10.23 -2.73 0.71
C ALA A 108 9.05 -3.59 0.23
N SER A 109 7.89 -2.98 -0.04
CA SER A 109 6.73 -3.70 -0.60
C SER A 109 7.00 -4.26 -1.99
N ILE A 110 7.67 -3.50 -2.87
CA ILE A 110 8.04 -3.99 -4.20
C ILE A 110 9.06 -5.12 -4.09
N TYR A 111 10.09 -4.92 -3.27
CA TYR A 111 11.12 -5.91 -3.01
C TYR A 111 10.50 -7.23 -2.55
N ARG A 112 9.66 -7.19 -1.52
CA ARG A 112 9.02 -8.39 -0.99
C ARG A 112 8.07 -9.05 -2.01
N LEU A 113 7.40 -8.26 -2.84
CA LEU A 113 6.58 -8.77 -3.92
C LEU A 113 7.44 -9.44 -5.02
N PHE A 114 8.65 -8.94 -5.31
CA PHE A 114 9.60 -9.60 -6.21
C PHE A 114 10.07 -10.95 -5.67
N GLU A 115 10.44 -10.99 -4.39
CA GLU A 115 10.89 -12.22 -3.73
C GLU A 115 9.78 -13.27 -3.67
N THR A 116 8.54 -12.83 -3.45
CA THR A 116 7.39 -13.73 -3.42
C THR A 116 6.98 -14.17 -4.84
N ILE A 117 7.16 -13.30 -5.83
CA ILE A 117 6.63 -13.47 -7.19
C ILE A 117 7.68 -13.07 -8.24
N PRO A 118 8.61 -13.97 -8.58
CA PRO A 118 9.73 -13.63 -9.47
C PRO A 118 9.33 -13.17 -10.87
N HIS A 119 8.18 -13.62 -11.40
CA HIS A 119 7.73 -13.21 -12.73
C HIS A 119 7.27 -11.73 -12.78
N TYR A 120 6.76 -11.21 -11.66
CA TYR A 120 6.33 -9.82 -11.55
C TYR A 120 7.51 -8.86 -11.77
N LYS A 121 8.70 -9.23 -11.33
CA LYS A 121 9.94 -8.46 -11.53
C LYS A 121 10.16 -8.08 -12.99
N GLN A 122 10.10 -9.03 -13.93
CA GLN A 122 10.34 -8.73 -15.35
C GLN A 122 9.31 -7.75 -15.92
N VAL A 123 8.03 -7.93 -15.58
CA VAL A 123 6.95 -7.07 -16.08
C VAL A 123 7.04 -5.68 -15.45
N PHE A 124 7.40 -5.59 -14.17
CA PHE A 124 7.59 -4.32 -13.49
C PHE A 124 8.75 -3.51 -14.08
N LEU A 125 9.89 -4.16 -14.33
CA LEU A 125 11.09 -3.50 -14.86
C LEU A 125 10.82 -2.85 -16.23
N THR A 126 10.00 -3.48 -17.06
CA THR A 126 9.72 -3.05 -18.44
C THR A 126 8.62 -1.98 -18.57
N ARG A 127 7.78 -1.76 -17.55
CA ARG A 127 6.66 -0.80 -17.62
C ARG A 127 6.95 0.49 -16.89
N ASN A 128 6.75 1.64 -17.54
CA ASN A 128 6.86 2.93 -16.88
C ASN A 128 5.54 3.33 -16.20
N ILE A 129 5.58 3.51 -14.88
CA ILE A 129 4.40 3.77 -14.05
C ILE A 129 4.62 4.96 -13.11
N GLU A 130 3.55 5.70 -12.85
CA GLU A 130 3.47 6.66 -11.76
C GLU A 130 2.56 6.07 -10.68
N ILE A 131 3.05 6.07 -9.45
CA ILE A 131 2.29 5.63 -8.27
C ILE A 131 2.12 6.80 -7.34
N GLY A 132 0.88 7.17 -7.05
CA GLY A 132 0.59 8.25 -6.12
C GLY A 132 -0.06 7.75 -4.84
N ILE A 133 0.36 8.31 -3.71
CA ILE A 133 -0.10 7.95 -2.36
C ILE A 133 -0.69 9.18 -1.70
N ILE A 134 -1.92 9.03 -1.20
CA ILE A 134 -2.63 10.04 -0.40
C ILE A 134 -3.11 9.33 0.86
N SER A 135 -2.61 9.69 2.04
CA SER A 135 -3.10 9.11 3.30
C SER A 135 -3.77 10.18 4.15
N THR A 136 -4.95 9.85 4.67
CA THR A 136 -5.68 10.67 5.65
C THR A 136 -5.58 10.14 7.07
N ILE A 137 -4.84 9.04 7.26
CA ILE A 137 -4.60 8.40 8.55
C ILE A 137 -3.56 9.24 9.31
N PRO A 138 -3.84 9.72 10.53
CA PRO A 138 -2.88 10.50 11.29
C PRO A 138 -1.62 9.68 11.60
N LYS A 139 -0.43 10.28 11.46
CA LYS A 139 0.84 9.64 11.82
C LYS A 139 0.84 9.27 13.30
N GLN A 140 1.47 8.14 13.65
CA GLN A 140 1.65 7.66 15.03
C GLN A 140 0.35 7.51 15.84
N SER A 141 -0.81 7.44 15.18
CA SER A 141 -2.12 7.26 15.83
C SER A 141 -2.39 5.84 16.31
N GLY A 142 -1.51 4.90 15.99
CA GLY A 142 -1.74 3.48 16.26
C GLY A 142 -2.91 2.91 15.45
N LEU A 143 -3.33 3.55 14.34
CA LEU A 143 -4.48 3.16 13.51
C LEU A 143 -4.11 2.33 12.25
N GLY A 144 -2.96 1.65 12.26
CA GLY A 144 -2.51 0.81 11.14
C GLY A 144 -2.08 1.59 9.89
N GLY A 145 -1.54 2.82 10.04
CA GLY A 145 -1.20 3.69 8.92
C GLY A 145 -0.12 3.11 7.98
N SER A 146 0.92 2.46 8.51
CA SER A 146 1.95 1.79 7.71
C SER A 146 1.38 0.59 6.95
N ALA A 147 0.64 -0.28 7.63
CA ALA A 147 -0.06 -1.41 7.04
C ALA A 147 -1.02 -0.96 5.91
N SER A 148 -1.79 0.10 6.13
CA SER A 148 -2.68 0.69 5.11
C SER A 148 -1.92 1.15 3.86
N ILE A 149 -0.76 1.80 4.01
CA ILE A 149 0.08 2.21 2.88
C ILE A 149 0.61 0.99 2.12
N ILE A 150 1.17 0.01 2.84
CA ILE A 150 1.73 -1.21 2.25
C ILE A 150 0.65 -1.98 1.50
N LEU A 151 -0.50 -2.22 2.13
CA LEU A 151 -1.61 -2.96 1.52
C LEU A 151 -2.17 -2.22 0.31
N GLY A 152 -2.39 -0.90 0.41
CA GLY A 152 -2.86 -0.09 -0.72
C GLY A 152 -1.93 -0.22 -1.93
N LEU A 153 -0.63 -0.23 -1.69
CA LEU A 153 0.38 -0.42 -2.72
C LEU A 153 0.38 -1.85 -3.28
N LEU A 154 0.41 -2.87 -2.42
CA LEU A 154 0.41 -4.27 -2.84
C LEU A 154 -0.83 -4.58 -3.67
N TYR A 155 -2.02 -4.22 -3.20
CA TYR A 155 -3.24 -4.37 -3.98
C TYR A 155 -3.16 -3.61 -5.30
N GLY A 156 -2.68 -2.36 -5.30
CA GLY A 156 -2.51 -1.58 -6.51
C GLY A 156 -1.67 -2.30 -7.55
N LEU A 157 -0.50 -2.81 -7.14
CA LEU A 157 0.42 -3.55 -8.01
C LEU A 157 -0.19 -4.89 -8.48
N VAL A 158 -0.76 -5.64 -7.54
CA VAL A 158 -1.37 -6.94 -7.83
C VAL A 158 -2.49 -6.83 -8.85
N TYR A 159 -3.36 -5.81 -8.75
CA TYR A 159 -4.39 -5.55 -9.77
C TYR A 159 -3.81 -4.98 -11.06
N TYR A 160 -2.90 -4.00 -11.00
CA TYR A 160 -2.32 -3.38 -12.19
C TYR A 160 -1.55 -4.35 -13.08
N PHE A 161 -0.88 -5.33 -12.46
CA PHE A 161 -0.10 -6.36 -13.16
C PHE A 161 -0.88 -7.67 -13.35
N GLU A 162 -2.16 -7.71 -12.96
CA GLU A 162 -3.07 -8.86 -13.11
C GLU A 162 -2.50 -10.14 -12.47
N LEU A 163 -2.05 -10.03 -11.22
CA LEU A 163 -1.45 -11.14 -10.45
C LEU A 163 -2.48 -11.94 -9.63
N ILE A 164 -3.77 -11.61 -9.75
CA ILE A 164 -4.89 -12.33 -9.12
C ILE A 164 -5.40 -13.50 -9.97
N GLU A 165 -4.98 -13.60 -11.23
CA GLU A 165 -5.41 -14.65 -12.15
C GLU A 165 -4.22 -15.53 -12.52
N LYS A 166 -4.42 -16.86 -12.50
CA LYS A 166 -3.36 -17.79 -12.92
C LYS A 166 -3.17 -17.70 -14.42
N LYS A 167 -2.05 -17.13 -14.87
CA LYS A 167 -1.72 -17.10 -16.30
C LYS A 167 -1.05 -18.42 -16.73
N PRO A 168 -1.28 -18.88 -17.98
CA PRO A 168 -0.66 -20.10 -18.50
C PRO A 168 0.88 -20.08 -18.49
N THR A 169 1.46 -18.88 -18.50
CA THR A 169 2.91 -18.63 -18.51
C THR A 169 3.56 -18.76 -17.13
N TRP A 170 2.79 -18.98 -16.07
CA TRP A 170 3.32 -19.14 -14.72
C TRP A 170 3.87 -20.55 -14.51
N PHE A 171 4.93 -20.67 -13.69
CA PHE A 171 5.47 -21.99 -13.33
C PHE A 171 4.40 -22.83 -12.59
N LYS A 172 4.43 -24.16 -12.77
CA LYS A 172 3.40 -25.08 -12.21
C LYS A 172 3.15 -24.91 -10.71
N ALA A 173 4.18 -24.54 -9.93
CA ALA A 173 4.12 -24.35 -8.49
C ALA A 173 3.65 -22.94 -8.02
N GLN A 174 3.32 -22.04 -8.95
CA GLN A 174 2.83 -20.70 -8.61
C GLN A 174 1.31 -20.65 -8.55
N PHE A 175 0.80 -19.96 -7.53
CA PHE A 175 -0.63 -19.77 -7.27
C PHE A 175 -1.00 -18.28 -7.41
N PRO A 176 -2.25 -17.99 -7.81
CA PRO A 176 -2.78 -16.63 -7.75
C PRO A 176 -2.63 -16.01 -6.37
N ILE A 177 -2.41 -14.70 -6.34
CA ILE A 177 -2.37 -13.97 -5.09
C ILE A 177 -3.80 -13.75 -4.60
N ASN A 178 -4.07 -14.15 -3.36
CA ASN A 178 -5.31 -13.83 -2.67
C ASN A 178 -5.08 -12.79 -1.56
N LYS A 179 -6.16 -12.35 -0.92
CA LYS A 179 -6.14 -11.35 0.16
C LYS A 179 -5.22 -11.73 1.34
N ASP A 180 -5.12 -13.03 1.63
CA ASP A 180 -4.32 -13.54 2.75
C ASP A 180 -2.82 -13.53 2.42
N ILE A 181 -2.46 -13.93 1.19
CA ILE A 181 -1.08 -13.83 0.70
C ILE A 181 -0.63 -12.37 0.71
N ILE A 182 -1.49 -11.42 0.32
CA ILE A 182 -1.17 -9.98 0.39
C ILE A 182 -0.94 -9.53 1.83
N ALA A 183 -1.76 -9.98 2.78
CA ALA A 183 -1.58 -9.68 4.19
C ALA A 183 -0.26 -10.26 4.73
N GLU A 184 0.09 -11.49 4.35
CA GLU A 184 1.36 -12.13 4.73
C GLU A 184 2.58 -11.44 4.13
N ILE A 185 2.51 -11.01 2.87
CA ILE A 185 3.56 -10.18 2.25
C ILE A 185 3.70 -8.88 3.06
N ALA A 186 2.60 -8.22 3.43
CA ALA A 186 2.64 -7.00 4.23
C ALA A 186 3.25 -7.21 5.63
N THR A 187 2.95 -8.34 6.28
CA THR A 187 3.58 -8.73 7.55
C THR A 187 5.09 -8.81 7.41
N LYS A 188 5.60 -9.49 6.38
CA LYS A 188 7.05 -9.60 6.12
C LYS A 188 7.70 -8.27 5.78
N VAL A 189 7.01 -7.40 5.05
CA VAL A 189 7.52 -6.04 4.77
C VAL A 189 7.75 -5.27 6.07
N GLU A 190 6.80 -5.31 7.01
CA GLU A 190 6.95 -4.59 8.26
C GLU A 190 7.96 -5.26 9.20
N ASP A 191 7.86 -6.56 9.44
CA ASP A 191 8.68 -7.26 10.43
C ASP A 191 10.07 -7.66 9.90
N GLU A 192 10.14 -8.30 8.74
CA GLU A 192 11.41 -8.77 8.17
C GLU A 192 12.21 -7.63 7.55
N ASP A 193 11.59 -6.85 6.65
CA ASP A 193 12.32 -5.87 5.82
C ASP A 193 12.55 -4.53 6.53
N LEU A 194 11.55 -4.03 7.24
CA LEU A 194 11.60 -2.69 7.85
C LEU A 194 11.82 -2.70 9.37
N LYS A 195 11.74 -3.85 10.02
CA LYS A 195 11.88 -4.01 11.47
C LYS A 195 10.91 -3.11 12.25
N ILE A 196 9.69 -2.96 11.74
CA ILE A 196 8.58 -2.24 12.36
C ILE A 196 7.76 -3.25 13.16
N THR A 197 7.84 -3.15 14.48
CA THR A 197 6.95 -3.90 15.38
C THR A 197 5.54 -3.35 15.26
N ALA A 198 4.63 -4.15 14.71
CA ALA A 198 3.20 -3.84 14.65
C ALA A 198 2.39 -5.13 14.81
N GLY A 199 1.19 -5.02 15.34
CA GLY A 199 0.35 -6.17 15.67
C GLY A 199 -0.08 -6.95 14.43
N TYR A 200 -0.04 -8.28 14.50
CA TYR A 200 -0.31 -9.17 13.36
C TYR A 200 -1.68 -8.92 12.74
N SER A 201 -2.65 -8.51 13.56
CA SER A 201 -4.03 -8.27 13.14
C SER A 201 -4.18 -7.16 12.09
N ASP A 202 -3.34 -6.12 12.14
CA ASP A 202 -3.45 -4.89 11.33
C ASP A 202 -3.65 -5.20 9.84
N ARG A 203 -2.83 -6.10 9.32
CA ARG A 203 -2.75 -6.42 7.88
C ARG A 203 -3.97 -7.21 7.44
N TYR A 204 -4.42 -8.13 8.28
CA TYR A 204 -5.58 -8.97 8.02
C TYR A 204 -6.89 -8.18 8.09
N ILE A 205 -7.04 -7.29 9.06
CA ILE A 205 -8.24 -6.47 9.21
C ILE A 205 -8.40 -5.53 8.01
N ILE A 206 -7.33 -4.84 7.62
CA ILE A 206 -7.36 -3.92 6.48
C ILE A 206 -7.56 -4.70 5.16
N SER A 207 -6.94 -5.87 5.01
CA SER A 207 -7.07 -6.69 3.80
C SER A 207 -8.44 -7.35 3.64
N ARG A 208 -9.03 -7.87 4.72
CA ARG A 208 -10.31 -8.60 4.70
C ARG A 208 -11.53 -7.73 4.96
N GLY A 209 -11.43 -6.77 5.88
CA GLY A 209 -12.51 -5.84 6.22
C GLY A 209 -12.63 -4.66 5.26
N GLY A 210 -11.62 -4.46 4.41
CA GLY A 210 -11.60 -3.55 3.28
C GLY A 210 -12.05 -4.19 1.96
#